data_AF-A0AAY4B4S4-F1
#
_entry.id   AF-A0AAY4B4S4-F1
#
_cell.length_a   1.000
_cell.length_b   1.000
_cell.length_c   1.000
_cell.angle_alpha   90.00
_cell.angle_beta   90.00
_cell.angle_gamma   90.00
#
_symmetry.space_group_name_H-M   'P 1'
#
loop_
_entity.id
_entity.type
_entity.pdbx_description
1 polymer ?
#
loop_
_entity_poly.entity_id
_entity_poly.type
_entity_poly.pdbx_seq_one_letter_code
_entity_poly.pdbx_strand_id
1 'polypeptide(L)'
;QIFLKLKKLSSKNRIDKTLPTKAAEKQENVKKNRYKDVVPFDHSRVKLSLFTSKDDTDYVNANFIKGVTGKPAYIATQGPLPNTIVDFWRMIWEYKVKVPAHTVAPYTKPISLYSAEL
;
A
#
# COMPACT_ATOMS: atom_id res chain seq x y z
N GLN A 1 17.77 5.26 -7.97
CA GLN A 1 17.46 6.70 -8.12
C GLN A 1 15.99 7.05 -7.85
N ILE A 2 15.01 6.35 -8.42
CA ILE A 2 13.56 6.65 -8.22
C ILE A 2 13.09 6.52 -6.77
N PHE A 3 13.50 5.47 -6.05
CA PHE A 3 13.10 5.24 -4.66
C PHE A 3 13.45 6.41 -3.72
N LEU A 4 14.67 6.96 -3.83
CA LEU A 4 15.09 8.10 -3.02
C LEU A 4 14.27 9.36 -3.31
N LYS A 5 13.85 9.57 -4.56
CA LYS A 5 12.97 10.69 -4.95
C LYS A 5 11.58 10.53 -4.34
N LEU A 6 11.01 9.31 -4.41
CA LEU A 6 9.72 8.99 -3.78
C LEU A 6 9.79 9.18 -2.25
N LYS A 7 10.87 8.72 -1.62
CA LYS A 7 11.10 8.89 -0.19
C LYS A 7 11.14 10.36 0.22
N LYS A 8 11.89 11.20 -0.51
CA LYS A 8 11.93 12.66 -0.27
C LYS A 8 10.55 13.32 -0.43
N LEU A 9 9.80 12.96 -1.48
CA LEU A 9 8.46 13.49 -1.71
C LEU A 9 7.48 13.09 -0.60
N SER A 10 7.52 11.83 -0.17
CA SER A 10 6.72 11.33 0.96
C SER A 10 7.01 12.13 2.23
N SER A 11 8.30 12.29 2.59
CA SER A 11 8.71 13.09 3.75
C SER A 11 8.23 14.53 3.67
N LYS A 12 8.36 15.18 2.50
CA LYS A 12 7.92 16.57 2.31
C LYS A 12 6.41 16.73 2.52
N ASN A 13 5.59 15.89 1.87
CA ASN A 13 4.13 15.95 2.00
C ASN A 13 3.64 15.67 3.43
N ARG A 14 4.37 14.84 4.20
CA ARG A 14 4.07 14.59 5.61
C ARG A 14 4.42 15.80 6.49
N ILE A 15 5.55 16.45 6.25
CA ILE A 15 6.00 17.64 6.99
C ILE A 15 5.04 18.81 6.77
N ASP A 16 4.59 19.01 5.53
CA ASP A 16 3.66 20.09 5.18
C ASP A 16 2.24 19.85 5.75
N LYS A 17 2.00 18.72 6.44
CA LYS A 17 0.70 18.26 7.00
C LYS A 17 -0.48 18.29 6.01
N THR A 18 -0.20 18.38 4.72
CA THR A 18 -1.23 18.49 3.68
C THR A 18 -1.97 17.16 3.50
N LEU A 19 -1.34 16.03 3.81
CA LEU A 19 -1.91 14.69 3.65
C LEU A 19 -1.70 13.83 4.93
N PRO A 20 -2.76 13.47 5.67
CA PRO A 20 -2.64 12.70 6.92
C PRO A 20 -2.31 11.22 6.68
N THR A 21 -1.62 10.61 7.66
CA THR A 21 -1.15 9.21 7.67
C THR A 21 -1.56 8.47 8.94
N LYS A 22 -2.67 8.87 9.57
CA LYS A 22 -3.06 8.43 10.92
C LYS A 22 -3.26 6.92 11.02
N ALA A 23 -3.82 6.28 9.98
CA ALA A 23 -4.04 4.84 9.99
C ALA A 23 -2.72 4.06 10.06
N ALA A 24 -1.69 4.54 9.37
CA ALA A 24 -0.37 3.91 9.34
C ALA A 24 0.42 4.08 10.64
N GLU A 25 0.11 5.11 11.42
CA GLU A 25 0.77 5.46 12.69
C GLU A 25 0.15 4.74 13.89
N LYS A 26 -1.01 4.10 13.74
CA LYS A 26 -1.62 3.29 14.80
C LYS A 26 -0.69 2.16 15.23
N GLN A 27 -0.62 1.90 16.53
CA GLN A 27 0.33 0.96 17.13
C GLN A 27 0.26 -0.45 16.52
N GLU A 28 -0.95 -0.92 16.20
CA GLU A 28 -1.21 -2.20 15.55
C GLU A 28 -0.72 -2.26 14.09
N ASN A 29 -0.57 -1.12 13.42
CA ASN A 29 -0.21 -1.02 11.99
C ASN A 29 1.26 -0.67 11.76
N VAL A 30 1.98 -0.11 12.75
CA VAL A 30 3.39 0.29 12.61
C VAL A 30 4.26 -0.88 12.12
N LYS A 31 4.04 -2.09 12.63
CA LYS A 31 4.79 -3.30 12.25
C LYS A 31 4.45 -3.83 10.85
N LYS A 32 3.39 -3.31 10.22
CA LYS A 32 2.98 -3.67 8.85
C LYS A 32 3.69 -2.80 7.79
N ASN A 33 4.46 -1.78 8.21
CA ASN A 33 5.19 -0.88 7.32
C ASN A 33 6.65 -1.30 7.15
N ARG A 34 7.11 -1.44 5.90
CA ARG A 34 8.52 -1.73 5.60
C ARG A 34 9.45 -0.57 5.98
N TYR A 35 8.98 0.67 5.80
CA TYR A 35 9.71 1.88 6.15
C TYR A 35 8.80 2.87 6.89
N LYS A 36 9.28 3.48 7.98
CA LYS A 36 8.51 4.42 8.82
C LYS A 36 8.11 5.72 8.11
N ASP A 37 8.79 6.04 7.01
CA ASP A 37 8.62 7.27 6.22
C ASP A 37 8.04 7.03 4.82
N VAL A 38 7.68 5.77 4.52
CA VAL A 38 6.98 5.38 3.29
C VAL A 38 5.71 4.65 3.71
N VAL A 39 4.66 5.42 3.96
CA VAL A 39 3.36 4.96 4.49
C VAL A 39 2.22 5.55 3.67
N PRO A 40 1.05 4.89 3.61
CA PRO A 40 -0.04 5.35 2.77
C PRO A 40 -0.73 6.57 3.36
N PHE A 41 -1.14 7.49 2.50
CA PHE A 41 -2.00 8.59 2.91
C PHE A 41 -3.44 8.14 3.14
N ASP A 42 -4.10 8.66 4.18
CA ASP A 42 -5.42 8.19 4.62
C ASP A 42 -6.52 8.35 3.56
N HIS A 43 -6.46 9.43 2.75
CA HIS A 43 -7.48 9.77 1.76
C HIS A 43 -7.51 8.82 0.55
N SER A 44 -6.43 8.09 0.30
CA SER A 44 -6.28 7.20 -0.86
C SER A 44 -5.81 5.81 -0.49
N ARG A 45 -5.73 5.48 0.82
CA ARG A 45 -5.29 4.15 1.24
C ARG A 45 -6.27 3.07 0.80
N VAL A 46 -5.74 1.90 0.52
CA VAL A 46 -6.54 0.70 0.35
C VAL A 46 -7.07 0.25 1.73
N LYS A 47 -8.32 -0.20 1.80
CA LYS A 47 -8.97 -0.63 3.04
C LYS A 47 -9.48 -2.05 2.89
N LEU A 48 -8.96 -2.99 3.67
CA LEU A 48 -9.43 -4.38 3.61
C LEU A 48 -10.76 -4.50 4.37
N SER A 49 -11.77 -5.09 3.72
CA SER A 49 -13.07 -5.37 4.34
C SER A 49 -13.27 -6.85 4.66
N LEU A 50 -12.52 -7.74 4.02
CA LEU A 50 -12.58 -9.17 4.30
C LEU A 50 -11.75 -9.52 5.54
N PHE A 51 -12.37 -9.93 6.65
CA PHE A 51 -11.68 -10.40 7.86
C PHE A 51 -11.71 -11.93 7.92
N THR A 52 -10.53 -12.55 7.99
CA THR A 52 -10.31 -14.01 8.07
C THR A 52 -9.94 -14.48 9.48
N SER A 53 -9.54 -13.56 10.35
CA SER A 53 -9.21 -13.82 11.75
C SER A 53 -9.63 -12.64 12.65
N LYS A 54 -9.62 -12.83 13.98
CA LYS A 54 -9.92 -11.75 14.95
C LYS A 54 -8.82 -10.68 15.02
N ASP A 55 -7.61 -11.01 14.59
CA ASP A 55 -6.45 -10.12 14.63
C ASP A 55 -6.28 -9.34 13.31
N ASP A 56 -7.13 -9.63 12.32
CA ASP A 56 -7.13 -8.93 11.04
C ASP A 56 -7.52 -7.46 11.24
N THR A 57 -6.79 -6.58 10.57
CA THR A 57 -7.11 -5.15 10.49
C THR A 57 -7.54 -4.78 9.08
N ASP A 58 -8.09 -3.57 8.92
CA ASP A 58 -8.43 -2.98 7.62
C ASP A 58 -7.20 -2.41 6.89
N TYR A 59 -6.01 -2.57 7.46
CA TYR A 59 -4.80 -1.87 7.04
C TYR A 59 -3.88 -2.76 6.21
N VAL A 60 -3.52 -2.23 5.06
CA VAL A 60 -2.39 -2.66 4.22
C VAL A 60 -1.64 -1.41 3.76
N ASN A 61 -0.30 -1.44 3.71
CA ASN A 61 0.49 -0.31 3.21
C ASN A 61 0.37 -0.24 1.68
N ALA A 62 -0.71 0.40 1.22
CA ALA A 62 -1.03 0.56 -0.18
C ALA A 62 -1.91 1.80 -0.41
N ASN A 63 -1.75 2.45 -1.56
CA ASN A 63 -2.61 3.53 -2.03
C ASN A 63 -3.17 3.26 -3.42
N PHE A 64 -4.39 3.72 -3.65
CA PHE A 64 -4.95 3.89 -4.99
C PHE A 64 -4.25 5.02 -5.73
N ILE A 65 -3.88 4.75 -6.99
CA ILE A 65 -3.39 5.75 -7.94
C ILE A 65 -4.43 5.91 -9.03
N LYS A 66 -4.83 7.17 -9.27
CA LYS A 66 -5.74 7.54 -10.34
C LYS A 66 -5.06 7.36 -11.70
N GLY A 67 -5.78 6.75 -12.64
CA GLY A 67 -5.39 6.71 -14.04
C GLY A 67 -5.70 8.04 -14.75
N VAL A 68 -5.52 8.05 -16.07
CA VAL A 68 -5.74 9.23 -16.92
C VAL A 68 -7.17 9.77 -16.88
N THR A 69 -8.15 8.92 -16.54
CA THR A 69 -9.57 9.29 -16.41
C THR A 69 -9.93 9.86 -15.03
N GLY A 70 -8.96 9.98 -14.12
CA GLY A 70 -9.18 10.41 -12.73
C GLY A 70 -9.81 9.34 -11.83
N LYS A 71 -10.23 8.19 -12.37
CA LYS A 71 -10.66 7.02 -11.60
C LYS A 71 -9.44 6.23 -11.11
N PRO A 72 -9.49 5.56 -9.94
CA PRO A 72 -8.41 4.67 -9.54
C PRO A 72 -8.19 3.58 -10.59
N ALA A 73 -6.94 3.35 -10.96
CA ALA A 73 -6.56 2.36 -11.97
C ALA A 73 -5.44 1.43 -11.48
N TYR A 74 -4.68 1.88 -10.47
CA TYR A 74 -3.56 1.13 -9.94
C TYR A 74 -3.57 1.13 -8.42
N ILE A 75 -2.94 0.12 -7.85
CA ILE A 75 -2.57 0.05 -6.44
C ILE A 75 -1.05 0.06 -6.36
N ALA A 76 -0.49 1.09 -5.73
CA ALA A 76 0.91 1.10 -5.33
C ALA A 76 1.03 0.58 -3.90
N THR A 77 1.92 -0.38 -3.68
CA THR A 77 2.12 -1.00 -2.36
C THR A 77 3.59 -1.33 -2.14
N GLN A 78 3.99 -1.50 -0.88
CA GLN A 78 5.29 -2.07 -0.55
C GLN A 78 5.39 -3.53 -1.02
N GLY A 79 6.61 -4.04 -1.20
CA GLY A 79 6.79 -5.50 -1.25
C GLY A 79 6.31 -6.13 0.07
N PRO A 80 5.52 -7.22 0.06
CA PRO A 80 4.94 -7.80 1.27
C PRO A 80 6.03 -8.22 2.26
N LEU A 81 5.76 -8.03 3.55
CA LEU A 81 6.59 -8.52 4.66
C LEU A 81 6.08 -9.90 5.09
N PRO A 82 6.89 -10.73 5.77
CA PRO A 82 6.42 -12.02 6.28
C PRO A 82 5.10 -11.93 7.06
N ASN A 83 4.93 -10.88 7.87
CA ASN A 83 3.73 -10.64 8.68
C ASN A 83 2.59 -9.91 7.94
N THR A 84 2.74 -9.61 6.64
CA THR A 84 1.70 -8.95 5.83
C THR A 84 1.39 -9.70 4.53
N ILE A 85 1.88 -10.94 4.36
CA ILE A 85 1.59 -11.75 3.17
C ILE A 85 0.08 -12.01 3.06
N VAL A 86 -0.59 -12.29 4.18
CA VAL A 86 -2.04 -12.53 4.21
C VAL A 86 -2.80 -11.26 3.82
N ASP A 87 -2.46 -10.11 4.41
CA ASP A 87 -3.05 -8.80 4.07
C ASP A 87 -2.85 -8.46 2.58
N PHE A 88 -1.69 -8.80 2.02
CA PHE A 88 -1.40 -8.63 0.60
C PHE A 88 -2.33 -9.48 -0.27
N TRP A 89 -2.50 -10.77 0.04
CA TRP A 89 -3.39 -11.63 -0.75
C TRP A 89 -4.87 -11.28 -0.56
N ARG A 90 -5.29 -10.87 0.65
CA ARG A 90 -6.63 -10.29 0.90
C ARG A 90 -6.89 -9.11 -0.04
N MET A 91 -5.92 -8.20 -0.16
CA MET A 91 -6.00 -7.06 -1.08
C MET A 91 -6.15 -7.48 -2.54
N ILE A 92 -5.30 -8.41 -3.02
CA ILE A 92 -5.34 -8.88 -4.41
C ILE A 92 -6.70 -9.51 -4.73
N TRP A 93 -7.23 -10.33 -3.83
CA TRP A 93 -8.51 -10.99 -3.96
C TRP A 93 -9.68 -10.00 -3.94
N GLU A 94 -9.75 -9.16 -2.91
CA GLU A 94 -10.85 -8.21 -2.68
C GLU A 94 -10.99 -7.19 -3.81
N TYR A 95 -9.86 -6.71 -4.35
CA TYR A 95 -9.82 -5.69 -5.40
C TYR A 95 -9.56 -6.24 -6.80
N LYS A 96 -9.70 -7.56 -6.99
CA LYS A 96 -9.55 -8.25 -8.30
C LYS A 96 -8.32 -7.77 -9.06
N VAL A 97 -7.20 -7.67 -8.36
CA VAL A 97 -5.98 -7.08 -8.90
C VAL A 97 -5.38 -8.03 -9.92
N LYS A 98 -5.18 -7.54 -11.15
CA LYS A 98 -4.42 -8.27 -12.17
C LYS A 98 -2.94 -8.15 -11.86
N VAL A 99 -2.32 -9.26 -11.50
CA VAL A 99 -0.87 -9.37 -11.32
C VAL A 99 -0.26 -9.82 -12.64
N PRO A 100 0.55 -8.98 -13.32
CA PRO A 100 1.25 -9.43 -14.52
C PRO A 100 2.15 -10.63 -14.20
N ALA A 101 2.14 -11.67 -15.05
CA ALA A 101 2.88 -12.91 -14.86
C ALA A 101 4.40 -12.74 -14.68
N HIS A 102 4.97 -11.59 -15.06
CA HIS A 102 6.40 -11.28 -14.93
C HIS A 102 6.77 -10.50 -13.66
N THR A 103 5.80 -10.15 -12.81
CA THR A 103 6.03 -9.39 -11.55
C THR A 103 6.17 -10.29 -10.32
N VAL A 104 6.08 -11.61 -10.48
CA VAL A 104 6.28 -12.60 -9.40
C VAL A 104 7.77 -12.82 -9.10
N ALA A 105 8.44 -11.76 -8.67
CA ALA A 105 9.53 -11.88 -7.70
C ALA A 105 9.15 -11.01 -6.50
N PRO A 106 8.17 -11.43 -5.67
CA PRO A 106 7.63 -10.64 -4.56
C PRO A 106 8.67 -10.31 -3.47
N TYR A 107 9.89 -10.83 -3.58
CA TYR A 107 10.92 -10.77 -2.55
C TYR A 107 11.99 -9.70 -2.73
N THR A 108 12.11 -9.03 -3.89
CA THR A 108 13.30 -8.19 -4.15
C THR A 108 13.05 -6.72 -4.43
N LYS A 109 11.79 -6.26 -4.61
CA LYS A 109 11.50 -4.85 -4.89
C LYS A 109 10.84 -4.14 -3.70
N PRO A 110 11.41 -3.01 -3.22
CA PRO A 110 10.88 -2.27 -2.07
C PRO A 110 9.50 -1.63 -2.33
N ILE A 111 9.16 -1.38 -3.59
CA ILE A 111 7.86 -0.84 -4.04
C ILE A 111 7.39 -1.67 -5.24
N SER A 112 6.11 -2.02 -5.23
CA SER A 112 5.41 -2.72 -6.31
C SER A 112 4.18 -1.95 -6.75
N LEU A 113 3.91 -1.94 -8.06
CA LEU A 113 2.74 -1.31 -8.66
C LEU A 113 1.91 -2.40 -9.34
N TYR A 114 0.62 -2.46 -9.04
CA TYR A 114 -0.32 -3.43 -9.59
C TYR A 114 -1.50 -2.72 -10.23
N SER A 115 -2.04 -3.29 -11.31
CA SER A 115 -3.30 -2.82 -11.91
C SER A 115 -4.47 -3.43 -11.17
N ALA A 116 -5.32 -2.59 -10.59
CA ALA A 116 -6.58 -3.03 -10.00
C ALA A 116 -7.69 -2.92 -11.05
N GLU A 117 -8.49 -3.97 -11.21
CA GLU A 117 -9.75 -3.86 -11.93
C GLU A 117 -10.83 -3.46 -10.92
N LEU A 118 -11.39 -2.26 -11.09
CA LEU A 118 -12.52 -1.77 -10.30
C LEU A 118 -13.83 -1.93 -11.07
#